data_AF-A0A6L2N8B2-F1
#
_entry.id   AF-A0A6L2N8B2-F1
#
_cell.length_a   1.000
_cell.length_b   1.000
_cell.length_c   1.000
_cell.angle_alpha   90.00
_cell.angle_beta   90.00
_cell.angle_gamma   90.00
#
_symmetry.space_group_name_H-M   'P 1'
#
loop_
_entity.id
_entity.type
_entity.pdbx_description
1 polymer ?
#
loop_
_entity_poly.entity_id
_entity_poly.type
_entity_poly.pdbx_seq_one_letter_code
_entity_poly.pdbx_strand_id
1 'polypeptide(L)'
;MGMKEWNFKGNKNLKIASAFSIKGVIDDVKTNLNPSDQRPVIPLSIGDPSLFPCFRTTQVAEDAVVDALRSAKFNGYAPKGGVLQARRSTKPVKSSMSRDGSILLYNPDVLREQFAGLVIQRGFSFNNFDDE
;
A
#
# COMPACT_ATOMS: atom_id res chain seq x y z
N MET A 1 16.08 23.09 45.18
CA MET A 1 16.30 21.87 44.36
C MET A 1 16.03 22.23 42.91
N GLY A 2 17.05 22.24 42.04
CA GLY A 2 16.87 22.55 40.61
C GLY A 2 16.36 21.32 39.85
N MET A 3 15.32 21.49 39.04
CA MET A 3 14.80 20.42 38.18
C MET A 3 15.86 20.06 37.13
N LYS A 4 16.31 18.80 37.14
CA LYS A 4 17.18 18.25 36.08
C LYS A 4 16.32 18.04 34.82
N GLU A 5 16.62 18.79 33.76
CA GLU A 5 16.06 18.50 32.44
C GLU A 5 16.68 17.23 31.84
N TRP A 6 15.85 16.49 31.09
CA TRP A 6 16.28 15.31 30.36
C TRP A 6 17.08 15.70 29.11
N ASN A 7 18.31 15.18 29.00
CA ASN A 7 19.21 15.46 27.88
C ASN A 7 18.92 14.64 26.60
N PHE A 8 17.80 13.94 26.54
CA PHE A 8 17.37 13.24 25.32
C PHE A 8 16.75 14.26 24.35
N LYS A 9 17.52 14.69 23.34
CA LYS A 9 17.06 15.64 22.32
C LYS A 9 16.94 14.94 20.97
N GLY A 10 15.80 15.12 20.30
CA GLY A 10 15.60 14.62 18.95
C GLY A 10 16.55 15.27 17.94
N ASN A 11 16.96 14.52 16.91
CA ASN A 11 17.85 15.03 15.88
C ASN A 11 17.16 16.15 15.07
N LYS A 12 17.76 17.35 15.10
CA LYS A 12 17.22 18.55 14.43
C LYS A 12 17.06 18.35 12.91
N ASN A 13 18.01 17.67 12.28
CA ASN A 13 17.96 17.41 10.83
C ASN A 13 16.80 16.45 10.49
N LEU A 14 16.53 15.45 11.33
CA LEU A 14 15.38 14.57 11.14
C LEU A 14 14.05 15.30 11.35
N LYS A 15 13.98 16.26 12.28
CA LYS A 15 12.80 17.12 12.45
C LYS A 15 12.53 17.97 11.22
N ILE A 16 13.57 18.56 10.64
CA ILE A 16 13.44 19.38 9.41
C ILE A 16 13.02 18.50 8.23
N ALA A 17 13.67 17.34 8.05
CA ALA A 17 13.36 16.42 6.96
C ALA A 17 11.94 15.83 7.04
N SER A 18 11.41 15.63 8.25
CA SER A 18 10.04 15.12 8.47
C SER A 18 8.96 16.20 8.42
N ALA A 19 9.33 17.48 8.30
CA ALA A 19 8.38 18.58 8.21
C ALA A 19 7.50 18.52 6.95
N PHE A 20 8.01 17.92 5.87
CA PHE A 20 7.27 17.71 4.63
C PHE A 20 7.14 16.21 4.35
N SER A 21 5.91 15.70 4.47
CA SER A 21 5.61 14.31 4.15
C SER A 21 4.47 14.25 3.14
N ILE A 22 4.49 13.20 2.31
CA ILE A 22 3.38 12.90 1.39
C ILE A 22 2.06 12.84 2.17
N LYS A 23 2.06 12.20 3.34
CA LYS A 23 0.88 12.15 4.20
C LYS A 23 0.41 13.54 4.67
N GLY A 24 1.32 14.42 5.06
CA GLY A 24 0.99 15.79 5.45
C GLY A 24 0.29 16.55 4.31
N VAL A 25 0.85 16.50 3.10
CA VAL A 25 0.23 17.12 1.91
C VAL A 25 -1.15 16.52 1.62
N ILE A 26 -1.32 15.20 1.74
CA ILE A 26 -2.63 14.55 1.55
C ILE A 26 -3.65 15.02 2.58
N ASP A 27 -3.25 15.13 3.85
CA ASP A 27 -4.11 15.58 4.94
C ASP A 27 -4.50 17.06 4.74
N ASP A 28 -3.57 17.91 4.28
CA ASP A 28 -3.84 19.30 3.91
C ASP A 28 -4.84 19.40 2.75
N VAL A 29 -4.65 18.62 1.67
CA VAL A 29 -5.60 18.59 0.55
C VAL A 29 -7.00 18.18 1.02
N LYS A 30 -7.09 17.17 1.90
CA LYS A 30 -8.38 16.69 2.45
C LYS A 30 -9.09 17.74 3.31
N THR A 31 -8.35 18.50 4.12
CA THR A 31 -8.96 19.54 4.98
C THR A 31 -9.44 20.75 4.20
N ASN A 32 -8.88 20.99 3.01
CA ASN A 32 -9.25 22.09 2.12
C ASN A 32 -10.35 21.72 1.10
N LEU A 33 -10.95 20.53 1.20
CA LEU A 33 -12.07 20.15 0.34
C LEU A 33 -13.32 20.97 0.68
N ASN A 34 -14.09 21.36 -0.35
CA ASN A 34 -15.35 22.06 -0.16
C ASN A 34 -16.38 21.12 0.49
N PRO A 35 -16.88 21.42 1.70
CA PRO A 35 -17.85 20.56 2.38
C PRO A 35 -19.23 20.54 1.70
N SER A 36 -19.52 21.50 0.82
CA SER A 36 -20.77 21.55 0.05
C SER A 36 -20.72 20.75 -1.25
N ASP A 37 -19.54 20.28 -1.65
CA ASP A 37 -19.37 19.43 -2.83
C ASP A 37 -19.79 17.98 -2.49
N GLN A 38 -20.73 17.44 -3.27
CA GLN A 38 -21.26 16.09 -3.08
C GLN A 38 -20.49 15.03 -3.88
N ARG A 39 -19.54 15.43 -4.73
CA ARG A 39 -18.74 14.49 -5.50
C ARG A 39 -17.86 13.64 -4.57
N PRO A 40 -17.69 12.35 -4.87
CA PRO A 40 -16.86 11.46 -4.07
C PRO A 40 -15.40 11.86 -4.22
N VAL A 41 -14.67 11.83 -3.11
CA VAL A 41 -13.21 12.00 -3.14
C VAL A 41 -12.56 10.68 -3.53
N ILE A 42 -11.73 10.70 -4.57
CA ILE A 42 -10.96 9.53 -5.02
C ILE A 42 -9.51 9.67 -4.53
N PRO A 43 -9.06 8.89 -3.53
CA PRO A 43 -7.73 9.04 -2.94
C PRO A 43 -6.66 8.30 -3.75
N LEU A 44 -6.11 8.96 -4.78
CA LEU A 44 -5.06 8.39 -5.65
C LEU A 44 -3.65 8.38 -5.03
N SER A 45 -3.47 9.10 -3.93
CA SER A 45 -2.18 9.28 -3.26
C SER A 45 -1.88 8.21 -2.21
N ILE A 46 -2.79 7.26 -2.02
CA ILE A 46 -2.67 6.17 -1.04
C ILE A 46 -1.89 5.02 -1.67
N GLY A 47 -0.72 4.70 -1.11
CA GLY A 47 0.12 3.59 -1.56
C GLY A 47 -0.19 2.23 -0.93
N ASP A 48 -1.10 2.17 0.05
CA ASP A 48 -1.54 0.93 0.66
C ASP A 48 -2.74 0.34 -0.11
N PRO A 49 -2.55 -0.75 -0.88
CA PRO A 49 -3.64 -1.34 -1.66
C PRO A 49 -4.74 -1.95 -0.78
N SER A 50 -4.42 -2.38 0.45
CA SER A 50 -5.39 -3.07 1.33
C SER A 50 -6.57 -2.18 1.76
N LEU A 51 -6.45 -0.86 1.58
CA LEU A 51 -7.52 0.09 1.82
C LEU A 51 -8.66 -0.01 0.81
N PHE A 52 -8.44 -0.64 -0.36
CA PHE A 52 -9.51 -0.91 -1.30
C PHE A 52 -9.97 -2.37 -1.18
N PRO A 53 -11.27 -2.62 -0.94
CA PRO A 53 -11.80 -3.98 -0.78
C PRO A 53 -11.55 -4.93 -1.96
N CYS A 54 -11.24 -4.40 -3.14
CA CYS A 54 -10.88 -5.18 -4.32
C CYS A 54 -9.45 -5.75 -4.27
N PHE A 55 -8.55 -5.23 -3.42
CA PHE A 55 -7.22 -5.80 -3.21
C PHE A 55 -7.21 -6.72 -2.00
N ARG A 56 -7.87 -7.88 -2.14
CA ARG A 56 -7.77 -8.98 -1.17
C ARG A 56 -6.57 -9.86 -1.49
N THR A 57 -5.95 -10.40 -0.46
CA THR A 57 -4.97 -11.47 -0.63
C THR A 57 -5.63 -12.71 -1.25
N THR A 58 -4.84 -13.57 -1.89
CA THR A 58 -5.34 -14.84 -2.43
C THR A 58 -5.66 -15.82 -1.30
N GLN A 59 -6.69 -16.65 -1.49
CA GLN A 59 -7.09 -17.72 -0.56
C GLN A 59 -5.91 -18.65 -0.21
N VAL A 60 -5.04 -18.94 -1.17
CA VAL A 60 -3.83 -19.77 -0.95
C VAL A 60 -2.92 -19.20 0.14
N ALA A 61 -2.82 -17.87 0.22
CA ALA A 61 -2.02 -17.22 1.24
C ALA A 61 -2.73 -17.23 2.61
N GLU A 62 -4.05 -17.09 2.63
CA GLU A 62 -4.85 -17.21 3.86
C GLU A 62 -4.74 -18.62 4.45
N ASP A 63 -4.94 -19.65 3.62
CA ASP A 63 -4.83 -21.06 4.00
C ASP A 63 -3.43 -21.40 4.52
N ALA A 64 -2.37 -20.93 3.84
CA ALA A 64 -1.00 -21.16 4.29
C ALA A 64 -0.71 -20.56 5.67
N VAL A 65 -1.30 -19.40 6.00
CA VAL A 65 -1.20 -18.79 7.35
C VAL A 65 -1.95 -19.64 8.38
N VAL A 66 -3.17 -20.09 8.05
CA VAL A 66 -3.97 -20.97 8.92
C VAL A 66 -3.23 -22.27 9.22
N ASP A 67 -2.65 -22.90 8.21
CA ASP A 67 -1.88 -24.13 8.36
C ASP A 67 -0.61 -23.92 9.20
N ALA A 68 0.12 -22.82 8.96
CA ALA A 68 1.28 -22.47 9.76
C ALA A 68 0.93 -22.30 11.24
N LEU A 69 -0.17 -21.59 11.54
CA LEU A 69 -0.68 -21.40 12.90
C LEU A 69 -1.10 -22.72 13.55
N ARG A 70 -1.91 -23.53 12.86
CA ARG A 70 -2.38 -24.83 13.36
C ARG A 70 -1.24 -25.82 13.58
N SER A 71 -0.16 -25.71 12.80
CA SER A 71 0.98 -26.61 12.94
C SER A 71 1.76 -26.41 14.24
N ALA A 72 1.70 -25.22 14.86
CA ALA A 72 2.54 -24.80 15.98
C ALA A 72 4.07 -24.93 15.75
N LYS A 73 4.52 -25.17 14.52
CA LYS A 73 5.94 -25.39 14.17
C LYS A 73 6.75 -24.09 14.06
N PHE A 74 6.07 -22.95 13.94
CA PHE A 74 6.68 -21.65 13.62
C PHE A 74 6.47 -20.60 14.73
N ASN A 75 6.21 -21.03 15.97
CA ASN A 75 5.92 -20.13 17.10
C ASN A 75 7.17 -19.54 17.78
N GLY A 76 8.36 -20.07 17.47
CA GLY A 76 9.62 -19.61 18.04
C GLY A 76 10.30 -18.52 17.21
N TYR A 77 11.40 -17.98 17.74
CA TYR A 77 12.22 -17.02 17.00
C TYR A 77 12.79 -17.64 15.71
N ALA A 78 12.63 -16.93 14.60
CA ALA A 78 13.29 -17.28 13.35
C ALA A 78 14.81 -16.98 13.45
N PRO A 79 15.66 -17.71 12.69
CA PRO A 79 17.05 -17.33 12.51
C PRO A 79 17.17 -15.91 11.92
N LYS A 80 18.30 -15.22 12.12
CA LYS A 80 18.53 -13.84 11.62
C LYS A 80 18.21 -13.65 10.12
N GLY A 81 18.46 -14.68 9.31
CA GLY A 81 18.17 -14.67 7.87
C GLY A 81 16.78 -15.19 7.48
N GLY A 82 15.87 -15.41 8.44
CA GLY A 82 14.58 -16.06 8.21
C GLY A 82 14.65 -17.60 8.18
N VAL A 83 13.47 -18.22 8.15
CA VAL A 83 13.32 -19.70 8.13
C VAL A 83 13.87 -20.26 6.82
N LEU A 84 14.70 -21.30 6.90
CA LEU A 84 15.37 -21.89 5.74
C LEU A 84 14.39 -22.38 4.66
N GLN A 85 13.25 -22.95 5.07
CA GLN A 85 12.19 -23.40 4.17
C GLN A 85 11.67 -22.24 3.32
N ALA A 86 11.28 -21.11 3.93
CA ALA A 86 10.81 -19.92 3.22
C ALA A 86 11.84 -19.41 2.20
N ARG A 87 13.11 -19.29 2.61
CA ARG A 87 14.19 -18.84 1.71
C ARG A 87 14.45 -19.75 0.51
N ARG A 88 14.25 -21.06 0.68
CA ARG A 88 14.40 -22.03 -0.42
C ARG A 88 13.23 -21.94 -1.38
N SER A 89 12.02 -21.73 -0.88
CA SER A 89 10.82 -21.54 -1.71
C SER A 89 10.87 -20.25 -2.54
N THR A 90 11.60 -19.22 -2.09
CA THR A 90 11.85 -17.98 -2.85
C THR A 90 12.99 -18.10 -3.87
N LYS A 91 13.73 -19.21 -3.92
CA LYS A 91 14.75 -19.38 -4.98
C LYS A 91 14.03 -19.45 -6.34
N PRO A 92 14.43 -18.64 -7.32
CA PRO A 92 13.73 -18.59 -8.60
C PRO A 92 13.85 -19.95 -9.30
N VAL A 93 12.75 -20.70 -9.29
CA VAL A 93 12.44 -21.62 -10.39
C VAL A 93 12.35 -20.73 -11.62
N LYS A 94 13.25 -20.94 -12.60
CA LYS A 94 13.31 -20.28 -13.92
C LYS A 94 12.26 -19.18 -14.13
N SER A 95 12.59 -17.99 -13.61
CA SER A 95 12.21 -16.67 -14.11
C SER A 95 10.81 -16.50 -14.72
N SER A 96 9.76 -16.42 -13.88
CA SER A 96 8.66 -15.46 -14.15
C SER A 96 9.08 -14.02 -13.85
N MET A 97 10.20 -13.86 -13.14
CA MET A 97 10.89 -12.58 -12.90
C MET A 97 12.16 -12.44 -13.74
N SER A 98 12.16 -12.99 -14.97
CA SER A 98 13.15 -12.54 -15.95
C SER A 98 12.80 -11.09 -16.21
N ARG A 99 13.70 -10.17 -15.89
CA ARG A 99 13.62 -8.80 -16.37
C ARG A 99 13.88 -8.87 -17.88
N ASP A 100 12.86 -9.24 -18.64
CA ASP A 100 12.73 -8.69 -19.97
C ASP A 100 12.32 -7.23 -19.80
N GLY A 101 12.86 -6.34 -20.62
CA GLY A 101 12.91 -4.88 -20.45
C GLY A 101 11.57 -4.13 -20.46
N SER A 102 10.47 -4.80 -20.10
CA SER A 102 9.20 -4.18 -19.77
C SER A 102 9.28 -3.49 -18.41
N ILE A 103 9.76 -2.24 -18.44
CA ILE A 103 9.21 -1.23 -17.53
C ILE A 103 7.69 -1.40 -17.60
N LEU A 104 7.02 -1.49 -16.46
CA LEU A 104 5.56 -1.59 -16.30
C LEU A 104 4.83 -1.08 -17.55
N LEU A 105 4.55 -1.96 -18.53
CA LEU A 105 3.72 -1.58 -19.66
C LEU A 105 2.30 -1.66 -19.11
N TYR A 106 2.00 -0.63 -18.33
CA TYR A 106 0.70 -0.36 -17.78
C TYR A 106 -0.21 -0.17 -18.97
N ASN A 107 -1.05 -1.17 -19.23
CA ASN A 107 -2.03 -1.10 -20.30
C ASN A 107 -3.16 -0.17 -19.81
N PRO A 108 -3.27 1.06 -20.35
CA PRO A 108 -4.24 2.04 -19.88
C PRO A 108 -5.68 1.52 -20.02
N ASP A 109 -5.94 0.64 -20.98
CA ASP A 109 -7.26 0.07 -21.24
C ASP A 109 -7.71 -0.82 -20.07
N VAL A 110 -6.81 -1.60 -19.49
CA VAL A 110 -7.13 -2.50 -18.37
C VAL A 110 -7.49 -1.70 -17.12
N LEU A 111 -6.84 -0.56 -16.90
CA LEU A 111 -7.17 0.29 -15.75
C LEU A 111 -8.36 1.18 -16.03
N ARG A 112 -8.62 1.54 -17.29
CA ARG A 112 -9.89 2.18 -17.67
C ARG A 112 -11.04 1.23 -17.40
N GLU A 113 -10.93 -0.06 -17.71
CA GLU A 113 -11.96 -1.06 -17.43
C GLU A 113 -12.11 -1.35 -15.93
N GLN A 114 -11.02 -1.48 -15.18
CA GLN A 114 -11.09 -1.68 -13.72
C GLN A 114 -11.67 -0.45 -13.00
N PHE A 115 -11.28 0.75 -13.43
CA PHE A 115 -11.84 2.00 -12.94
C PHE A 115 -13.31 2.13 -13.36
N ALA A 116 -13.65 1.72 -14.60
CA ALA A 116 -15.02 1.67 -15.09
C ALA A 116 -15.91 0.78 -14.26
N GLY A 117 -15.46 -0.45 -13.98
CA GLY A 117 -16.15 -1.37 -13.09
C GLY A 117 -16.38 -0.78 -11.69
N LEU A 118 -15.37 -0.11 -11.13
CA LEU A 118 -15.45 0.50 -9.80
C LEU A 118 -16.44 1.68 -9.73
N VAL A 119 -16.46 2.51 -10.77
CA VAL A 119 -17.29 3.72 -10.86
C VAL A 119 -18.75 3.37 -11.21
N ILE A 120 -18.97 2.36 -12.08
CA ILE A 120 -20.30 1.81 -12.37
C ILE A 120 -20.91 1.15 -11.13
N GLN A 121 -20.13 0.35 -10.39
CA GLN A 121 -20.59 -0.27 -9.12
C GLN A 121 -20.96 0.75 -8.04
N ARG A 122 -20.46 1.99 -8.14
CA ARG A 122 -20.79 3.10 -7.22
C ARG A 122 -21.81 4.09 -7.79
N GLY A 123 -22.38 3.82 -8.97
CA GLY A 123 -23.43 4.65 -9.58
C GLY A 123 -22.93 6.00 -10.13
N PHE A 124 -21.63 6.14 -10.39
CA PHE A 124 -21.06 7.34 -11.01
C PHE A 124 -21.09 7.21 -12.53
N SER A 125 -21.55 8.24 -13.23
CA SER A 125 -21.65 8.26 -14.70
C SER A 125 -20.35 8.76 -15.33
N PHE A 126 -19.88 8.09 -16.39
CA PHE A 126 -18.60 8.32 -17.08
C PHE A 126 -18.63 9.42 -18.16
N ASN A 127 -19.69 10.21 -18.23
CA ASN A 127 -20.00 10.99 -19.44
C ASN A 127 -19.10 12.21 -19.74
N ASN A 128 -18.00 12.44 -19.01
CA ASN A 128 -17.23 13.69 -19.12
C ASN A 128 -15.70 13.49 -19.33
N PHE A 129 -15.24 12.35 -19.86
CA PHE A 129 -13.80 12.12 -20.09
C PHE A 129 -13.36 12.13 -21.56
N ASP A 130 -14.26 12.44 -22.50
CA ASP A 130 -13.96 12.44 -23.94
C ASP A 130 -14.08 13.85 -24.60
N ASP A 131 -13.92 14.93 -23.83
CA ASP A 131 -13.81 16.29 -24.39
C ASP A 131 -12.44 16.92 -24.04
N GLU A 132 -11.63 17.08 -25.10
CA GLU A 132 -10.32 17.76 -25.26
C GLU A 132 -9.04 17.15 -24.64
#